data_AF-A0A2E5ZFM2-F1
#
_entry.id   AF-A0A2E5ZFM2-F1
#
_cell.length_a   1.000
_cell.length_b   1.000
_cell.length_c   1.000
_cell.angle_alpha   90.00
_cell.angle_beta   90.00
_cell.angle_gamma   90.00
#
_symmetry.space_group_name_H-M   'P 1'
#
loop_
_entity.id
_entity.type
_entity.pdbx_description
1 polymer ?
#
loop_
_entity_poly.entity_id
_entity_poly.type
_entity_poly.pdbx_seq_one_letter_code
_entity_poly.pdbx_strand_id
1 'polypeptide(L)'
;MSLLGRFRSRRAHGLAGMTGLPPTGIRVGTDDGFRAVVDERGTVALAGRDHVVEWWIGGDDRWYAPATEAAVRQVRPGDAPVVETRMRVHGADVVATTWAGQADGSQGPAVLVELANETAVPVAVAVAVRAAPGGRIHRLAVDGRRLVADDEVAAVVDRVPGPHALVDAAGDLWDEVVGGRATVEPPAPVHCRSGLAAGALVVPLPHRAALRVAVPGGNLAGDPAALFPPVERVLAGWASRLDRAATVDVPDGDGSRSLLADLLLADPDPAGVLELARWGLPSEALGRLDGLGGWSLALGLVVAAADDDPDDLAALAELFAAADEATAAGDARARARTAVRGVDDDPADPDGRPAGRLRALARSVVRPSADGLDLLPVAPDAWRGRPVEVRGLATPSGRLGFAVRWHGERPALLWELQRHPVPKEGPDRDAVLRIPGLDPSFATTEASGEVLLAAAADPRPPDR
;
A
#
# COMPACT_ATOMS: atom_id res chain seq x y z
N MET A 1 44.45 1.02 -15.34
CA MET A 1 43.68 2.23 -15.71
C MET A 1 42.23 2.01 -15.33
N SER A 2 41.73 2.83 -14.41
CA SER A 2 40.49 2.57 -13.66
C SER A 2 39.20 2.78 -14.47
N LEU A 3 38.28 1.80 -14.37
CA LEU A 3 36.89 1.85 -14.86
C LEU A 3 36.01 2.92 -14.16
N LEU A 4 36.48 3.55 -13.08
CA LEU A 4 35.78 4.60 -12.34
C LEU A 4 35.63 5.93 -13.11
N GLY A 5 36.35 6.10 -14.23
CA GLY A 5 36.30 7.35 -15.01
C GLY A 5 35.17 7.45 -16.04
N ARG A 6 34.54 6.33 -16.44
CA ARG A 6 33.60 6.31 -17.58
C ARG A 6 32.11 6.43 -17.22
N PHE A 7 31.74 6.37 -15.93
CA PHE A 7 30.32 6.43 -15.50
C PHE A 7 29.89 7.78 -14.91
N ARG A 8 30.79 8.78 -14.86
CA ARG A 8 30.50 10.11 -14.30
C ARG A 8 29.69 11.06 -15.20
N SER A 9 29.27 10.65 -16.41
CA SER A 9 28.56 11.57 -17.33
C SER A 9 27.12 11.19 -17.70
N ARG A 10 26.49 10.18 -17.06
CA ARG A 10 25.07 9.85 -17.32
C ARG A 10 24.17 9.68 -16.08
N ARG A 11 24.65 10.00 -14.88
CA ARG A 11 23.82 10.06 -13.66
C ARG A 11 24.08 11.38 -12.92
N ALA A 12 23.31 12.42 -13.24
CA ALA A 12 23.10 13.60 -12.39
C ALA A 12 22.06 14.60 -12.94
N HIS A 13 21.11 14.18 -13.79
CA HIS A 13 20.08 15.08 -14.34
C HIS A 13 18.65 14.50 -14.35
N GLY A 14 18.30 13.63 -13.39
CA GLY A 14 16.94 13.07 -13.34
C GLY A 14 16.43 12.57 -12.00
N LEU A 15 17.14 12.81 -10.88
CA LEU A 15 16.72 12.32 -9.55
C LEU A 15 16.61 13.42 -8.49
N ALA A 16 16.66 14.69 -8.88
CA ALA A 16 16.57 15.84 -7.97
C ALA A 16 15.47 16.84 -8.39
N GLY A 17 14.42 16.35 -9.04
CA GLY A 17 13.31 17.18 -9.52
C GLY A 17 12.00 16.41 -9.60
N MET A 18 11.62 15.69 -8.54
CA MET A 18 10.30 15.05 -8.42
C MET A 18 9.87 15.05 -6.94
N THR A 19 9.56 16.23 -6.42
CA THR A 19 8.54 16.36 -5.37
C THR A 19 7.23 15.98 -6.04
N GLY A 20 6.56 14.88 -5.77
CA GLY A 20 6.35 14.16 -4.52
C GLY A 20 4.84 13.97 -4.52
N LEU A 21 4.36 12.72 -4.58
CA LEU A 21 2.92 12.44 -4.50
C LEU A 21 2.31 13.28 -3.35
N PRO A 22 1.08 13.80 -3.48
CA PRO A 22 0.44 14.45 -2.35
C PRO A 22 0.57 13.54 -1.12
N PRO A 23 1.02 14.07 0.03
CA PRO A 23 1.45 13.25 1.17
C PRO A 23 0.29 12.45 1.81
N THR A 24 -0.94 12.75 1.43
CA THR A 24 -2.18 12.23 2.01
C THR A 24 -2.96 11.43 0.98
N GLY A 25 -3.24 10.16 1.29
CA GLY A 25 -4.11 9.29 0.51
C GLY A 25 -3.65 7.83 0.49
N ILE A 26 -4.41 6.97 -0.19
CA ILE A 26 -4.11 5.55 -0.35
C ILE A 26 -3.29 5.36 -1.62
N ARG A 27 -2.16 4.64 -1.53
CA ARG A 27 -1.33 4.32 -2.69
C ARG A 27 -1.97 3.20 -3.51
N VAL A 28 -1.94 3.36 -4.82
CA VAL A 28 -2.26 2.31 -5.80
C VAL A 28 -1.11 2.19 -6.79
N GLY A 29 -0.84 1.00 -7.30
CA GLY A 29 0.26 0.80 -8.24
C GLY A 29 0.44 -0.63 -8.71
N THR A 30 1.42 -0.82 -9.58
CA THR A 30 1.83 -2.11 -10.16
C THR A 30 3.30 -2.41 -9.81
N ASP A 31 3.69 -3.66 -10.03
CA ASP A 31 5.00 -4.18 -9.60
C ASP A 31 6.20 -3.58 -10.35
N ASP A 32 5.98 -3.00 -11.53
CA ASP A 32 6.99 -2.34 -12.35
C ASP A 32 7.36 -0.94 -11.83
N GLY A 33 6.80 -0.53 -10.69
CA GLY A 33 7.09 0.75 -10.04
C GLY A 33 6.13 1.87 -10.41
N PHE A 34 5.14 1.63 -11.27
CA PHE A 34 4.07 2.58 -11.53
C PHE A 34 3.19 2.79 -10.30
N ARG A 35 3.00 4.06 -9.92
CA ARG A 35 2.42 4.46 -8.64
C ARG A 35 1.56 5.70 -8.77
N ALA A 36 0.51 5.73 -7.98
CA ALA A 36 -0.35 6.88 -7.77
C ALA A 36 -0.84 6.93 -6.32
N VAL A 37 -1.37 8.08 -5.94
CA VAL A 37 -2.12 8.27 -4.71
C VAL A 37 -3.55 8.64 -5.06
N VAL A 38 -4.48 8.02 -4.34
CA VAL A 38 -5.90 8.36 -4.33
C VAL A 38 -6.17 9.10 -3.02
N ASP A 39 -6.55 10.37 -3.08
CA ASP A 39 -6.88 11.13 -1.88
C ASP A 39 -8.22 10.68 -1.26
N GLU A 40 -8.60 11.24 -0.11
CA GLU A 40 -9.88 10.93 0.58
C GLU A 40 -11.14 11.25 -0.25
N ARG A 41 -11.00 12.02 -1.34
CA ARG A 41 -12.07 12.46 -2.23
C ARG A 41 -12.08 11.70 -3.55
N GLY A 42 -11.17 10.75 -3.74
CA GLY A 42 -11.08 9.95 -4.96
C GLY A 42 -10.34 10.64 -6.10
N THR A 43 -9.61 11.74 -5.83
CA THR A 43 -8.70 12.38 -6.78
C THR A 43 -7.50 11.48 -7.00
N VAL A 44 -7.13 11.26 -8.26
CA VAL A 44 -5.97 10.45 -8.64
C VAL A 44 -4.79 11.35 -8.99
N ALA A 45 -3.67 11.15 -8.31
CA ALA A 45 -2.39 11.81 -8.58
C ALA A 45 -1.33 10.76 -8.92
N LEU A 46 -0.81 10.75 -10.15
CA LEU A 46 0.28 9.85 -10.53
C LEU A 46 1.63 10.40 -10.06
N ALA A 47 2.53 9.50 -9.66
CA ALA A 47 3.89 9.86 -9.36
C ALA A 47 4.58 10.46 -10.59
N GLY A 48 5.19 11.64 -10.44
CA GLY A 48 5.90 12.33 -11.52
C GLY A 48 5.03 13.01 -12.57
N ARG A 49 3.74 13.19 -12.30
CA ARG A 49 2.84 13.96 -13.16
C ARG A 49 2.47 15.28 -12.48
N ASP A 50 2.36 16.32 -13.29
CA ASP A 50 2.02 17.69 -12.84
C ASP A 50 0.50 17.96 -12.78
N HIS A 51 -0.31 16.92 -12.97
CA HIS A 51 -1.76 17.01 -13.00
C HIS A 51 -2.40 15.96 -12.10
N VAL A 52 -3.64 16.23 -11.72
CA VAL A 52 -4.54 15.29 -11.05
C VAL A 52 -5.76 15.05 -11.91
N VAL A 53 -6.40 13.90 -11.70
CA VAL A 53 -7.65 13.52 -12.34
C VAL A 53 -8.75 13.37 -11.30
N GLU A 54 -9.89 14.00 -11.56
CA GLU A 54 -11.06 14.05 -10.69
C GLU A 54 -12.32 13.64 -11.44
N TRP A 55 -13.39 13.39 -10.68
CA TRP A 55 -14.70 13.09 -11.25
C TRP A 55 -15.78 13.90 -10.54
N TRP A 56 -16.70 14.48 -11.32
CA TRP A 56 -17.88 15.20 -10.83
C TRP A 56 -19.14 14.58 -11.41
N ILE A 57 -20.24 14.66 -10.69
CA ILE A 57 -21.51 14.06 -11.08
C ILE A 57 -22.55 15.16 -11.32
N GLY A 58 -23.08 15.25 -12.53
CA GLY A 58 -24.26 16.05 -12.85
C GLY A 58 -25.51 15.20 -12.65
N GLY A 59 -26.26 15.51 -11.60
CA GLY A 59 -27.59 14.96 -11.37
C GLY A 59 -28.68 15.75 -12.09
N ASP A 60 -29.93 15.36 -11.87
CA ASP A 60 -31.11 16.07 -12.41
C ASP A 60 -31.31 17.45 -11.74
N ASP A 61 -30.78 17.68 -10.53
CA ASP A 61 -30.90 18.96 -9.82
C ASP A 61 -29.69 19.88 -9.97
N ARG A 62 -28.48 19.36 -9.74
CA ARG A 62 -27.23 20.11 -9.66
C ARG A 62 -26.03 19.22 -9.96
N TRP A 63 -24.87 19.85 -9.98
CA TRP A 63 -23.58 19.16 -9.96
C TRP A 63 -23.10 18.90 -8.54
N TYR A 64 -22.42 17.76 -8.39
CA TYR A 64 -21.83 17.24 -7.16
C TYR A 64 -20.34 16.99 -7.39
N ALA A 65 -19.48 17.45 -6.48
CA ALA A 65 -18.03 17.17 -6.51
C ALA A 65 -17.60 16.52 -5.20
N PRO A 66 -16.85 15.40 -5.23
CA PRO A 66 -16.36 14.77 -4.00
C PRO A 66 -15.59 15.71 -3.08
N ALA A 67 -14.87 16.69 -3.67
CA ALA A 67 -14.11 17.69 -2.94
C ALA A 67 -14.95 18.63 -2.06
N THR A 68 -16.23 18.84 -2.38
CA THR A 68 -17.12 19.77 -1.67
C THR A 68 -18.28 19.07 -0.97
N GLU A 69 -18.63 17.85 -1.37
CA GLU A 69 -19.70 17.11 -0.74
C GLU A 69 -19.31 16.60 0.66
N ALA A 70 -20.22 16.79 1.62
CA ALA A 70 -20.06 16.25 2.97
C ALA A 70 -20.28 14.72 3.04
N ALA A 71 -21.12 14.19 2.16
CA ALA A 71 -21.51 12.78 2.15
C ALA A 71 -20.62 11.92 1.23
N VAL A 72 -19.30 12.03 1.43
CA VAL A 72 -18.28 11.21 0.77
C VAL A 72 -17.67 10.27 1.79
N ARG A 73 -17.59 8.99 1.43
CA ARG A 73 -17.00 7.94 2.27
C ARG A 73 -16.04 7.09 1.46
N GLN A 74 -14.89 6.80 2.03
CA GLN A 74 -13.86 6.01 1.38
C GLN A 74 -13.51 4.80 2.23
N VAL A 75 -13.36 3.65 1.59
CA VAL A 75 -12.93 2.40 2.23
C VAL A 75 -11.95 1.67 1.33
N ARG A 76 -11.08 0.86 1.94
CA ARG A 76 -10.32 -0.19 1.26
C ARG A 76 -11.00 -1.52 1.56
N PRO A 77 -11.72 -2.14 0.62
CA PRO A 77 -12.60 -3.29 0.91
C PRO A 77 -11.85 -4.58 1.27
N GLY A 78 -10.53 -4.64 1.10
CA GLY A 78 -9.71 -5.80 1.46
C GLY A 78 -8.21 -5.50 1.45
N ASP A 79 -7.40 -6.54 1.35
CA ASP A 79 -5.93 -6.46 1.46
C ASP A 79 -5.26 -5.77 0.26
N ALA A 80 -5.86 -5.87 -0.94
CA ALA A 80 -5.31 -5.28 -2.14
C ALA A 80 -5.41 -3.75 -2.11
N PRO A 81 -4.49 -3.01 -2.76
CA PRO A 81 -4.53 -1.55 -2.89
C PRO A 81 -5.61 -1.14 -3.91
N VAL A 82 -6.87 -1.35 -3.50
CA VAL A 82 -8.08 -0.98 -4.21
C VAL A 82 -8.89 -0.09 -3.29
N VAL A 83 -9.37 1.02 -3.82
CA VAL A 83 -10.06 2.06 -3.05
C VAL A 83 -11.48 2.21 -3.57
N GLU A 84 -12.47 2.18 -2.69
CA GLU A 84 -13.85 2.50 -3.02
C GLU A 84 -14.21 3.86 -2.42
N THR A 85 -14.51 4.84 -3.27
CA THR A 85 -15.03 6.15 -2.87
C THR A 85 -16.50 6.24 -3.25
N ARG A 86 -17.38 6.40 -2.26
CA ARG A 86 -18.83 6.51 -2.47
C ARG A 86 -19.29 7.92 -2.16
N MET A 87 -19.99 8.54 -3.10
CA MET A 87 -20.59 9.87 -2.94
C MET A 87 -22.11 9.77 -3.11
N ARG A 88 -22.84 10.37 -2.16
CA ARG A 88 -24.31 10.45 -2.23
C ARG A 88 -24.73 11.40 -3.35
N VAL A 89 -25.51 10.89 -4.29
CA VAL A 89 -26.11 11.63 -5.42
C VAL A 89 -27.59 11.25 -5.48
N HIS A 90 -28.49 12.21 -5.28
CA HIS A 90 -29.94 11.98 -5.39
C HIS A 90 -30.49 10.70 -4.73
N GLY A 91 -30.41 10.62 -3.40
CA GLY A 91 -31.01 9.52 -2.64
C GLY A 91 -30.28 8.18 -2.70
N ALA A 92 -29.30 8.01 -3.61
CA ALA A 92 -28.45 6.83 -3.76
C ALA A 92 -26.98 7.23 -3.96
N ASP A 93 -26.09 6.31 -4.33
CA ASP A 93 -24.67 6.62 -4.46
C ASP A 93 -24.17 6.51 -5.91
N VAL A 94 -23.13 7.27 -6.19
CA VAL A 94 -22.18 6.93 -7.25
C VAL A 94 -20.94 6.38 -6.56
N VAL A 95 -20.49 5.21 -7.01
CA VAL A 95 -19.37 4.47 -6.42
C VAL A 95 -18.21 4.47 -7.40
N ALA A 96 -17.08 5.02 -6.99
CA ALA A 96 -15.81 4.97 -7.70
C ALA A 96 -14.94 3.86 -7.11
N THR A 97 -14.70 2.79 -7.86
CA THR A 97 -13.71 1.77 -7.50
C THR A 97 -12.42 2.05 -8.25
N THR A 98 -11.33 2.30 -7.52
CA THR A 98 -10.05 2.74 -8.06
C THR A 98 -8.95 1.71 -7.79
N TRP A 99 -8.23 1.30 -8.83
CA TRP A 99 -7.12 0.34 -8.74
C TRP A 99 -6.06 0.65 -9.80
N ALA A 100 -4.86 0.07 -9.66
CA ALA A 100 -3.86 0.10 -10.72
C ALA A 100 -3.83 -1.24 -11.46
N GLY A 101 -3.60 -1.18 -12.78
CA GLY A 101 -3.53 -2.37 -13.62
C GLY A 101 -2.56 -2.19 -14.77
N GLN A 102 -2.04 -3.32 -15.26
CA GLN A 102 -1.26 -3.38 -16.49
C GLN A 102 -2.20 -3.63 -17.67
N ALA A 103 -2.06 -2.85 -18.74
CA ALA A 103 -2.77 -3.12 -19.98
C ALA A 103 -2.25 -4.38 -20.67
N ASP A 104 -3.13 -5.05 -21.40
CA ASP A 104 -2.71 -6.06 -22.36
C ASP A 104 -1.84 -5.44 -23.46
N GLY A 105 -0.77 -6.15 -23.85
CA GLY A 105 0.17 -5.69 -24.87
C GLY A 105 1.14 -4.61 -24.39
N SER A 106 1.38 -3.59 -25.21
CA SER A 106 2.43 -2.58 -25.01
C SER A 106 1.94 -1.22 -24.50
N GLN A 107 0.69 -1.12 -24.05
CA GLN A 107 0.07 0.15 -23.65
C GLN A 107 0.48 0.61 -22.23
N GLY A 108 1.14 -0.26 -21.46
CA GLY A 108 1.68 0.08 -20.14
C GLY A 108 0.66 0.08 -19.00
N PRO A 109 1.07 0.53 -17.81
CA PRO A 109 0.20 0.59 -16.64
C PRO A 109 -0.69 1.84 -16.64
N ALA A 110 -1.83 1.75 -15.94
CA ALA A 110 -2.69 2.88 -15.62
C ALA A 110 -3.35 2.72 -14.25
N VAL A 111 -3.80 3.83 -13.68
CA VAL A 111 -4.83 3.81 -12.64
C VAL A 111 -6.18 3.77 -13.33
N LEU A 112 -7.03 2.84 -12.94
CA LEU A 112 -8.40 2.70 -13.39
C LEU A 112 -9.32 3.25 -12.32
N VAL A 113 -10.31 4.03 -12.73
CA VAL A 113 -11.45 4.44 -11.91
C VAL A 113 -12.71 3.93 -12.59
N GLU A 114 -13.42 3.01 -11.97
CA GLU A 114 -14.72 2.53 -12.43
C GLU A 114 -15.83 3.20 -11.63
N LEU A 115 -16.61 4.05 -12.30
CA LEU A 115 -17.72 4.79 -11.72
C LEU A 115 -19.03 4.05 -12.00
N ALA A 116 -19.61 3.43 -10.98
CA ALA A 116 -20.91 2.78 -11.03
C ALA A 116 -22.02 3.74 -10.59
N ASN A 117 -23.06 3.87 -11.41
CA ASN A 117 -24.26 4.64 -11.07
C ASN A 117 -25.31 3.75 -10.39
N GLU A 118 -25.38 3.81 -9.06
CA GLU A 118 -26.39 3.10 -8.27
C GLU A 118 -27.68 3.91 -8.09
N THR A 119 -27.75 5.12 -8.65
CA THR A 119 -28.97 5.92 -8.62
C THR A 119 -30.03 5.38 -9.57
N ALA A 120 -31.28 5.80 -9.36
CA ALA A 120 -32.40 5.37 -10.18
C ALA A 120 -32.47 6.08 -11.55
N VAL A 121 -31.66 7.13 -11.75
CA VAL A 121 -31.70 8.00 -12.94
C VAL A 121 -30.34 8.04 -13.63
N PRO A 122 -30.29 8.30 -14.95
CA PRO A 122 -29.02 8.62 -15.62
C PRO A 122 -28.37 9.85 -14.99
N VAL A 123 -27.03 9.86 -14.94
CA VAL A 123 -26.25 11.02 -14.49
C VAL A 123 -25.24 11.41 -15.57
N ALA A 124 -24.76 12.65 -15.55
CA ALA A 124 -23.57 13.05 -16.29
C ALA A 124 -22.33 12.86 -15.40
N VAL A 125 -21.22 12.41 -15.98
CA VAL A 125 -19.92 12.34 -15.29
C VAL A 125 -18.97 13.29 -16.00
N ALA A 126 -18.42 14.28 -15.30
CA ALA A 126 -17.29 15.06 -15.78
C ALA A 126 -15.99 14.42 -15.27
N VAL A 127 -15.15 13.93 -16.17
CA VAL A 127 -13.78 13.51 -15.87
C VAL A 127 -12.88 14.72 -16.07
N ALA A 128 -12.40 15.31 -14.98
CA ALA A 128 -11.68 16.57 -14.97
C ALA A 128 -10.17 16.35 -14.79
N VAL A 129 -9.37 17.12 -15.53
CA VAL A 129 -7.91 17.20 -15.40
C VAL A 129 -7.54 18.63 -15.05
N ARG A 130 -6.75 18.80 -13.99
CA ARG A 130 -6.23 20.10 -13.56
C ARG A 130 -4.80 19.96 -13.03
N ALA A 131 -4.08 21.07 -12.94
CA ALA A 131 -2.75 21.08 -12.35
C ALA A 131 -2.80 20.57 -10.89
N ALA A 132 -1.86 19.68 -10.55
CA ALA A 132 -1.65 19.22 -9.19
C ALA A 132 -1.15 20.38 -8.31
N PRO A 133 -1.25 20.29 -6.96
CA PRO A 133 -0.62 21.27 -6.08
C PRO A 133 0.88 21.42 -6.38
N GLY A 134 1.29 22.61 -6.83
CA GLY A 134 2.68 22.90 -7.25
C GLY A 134 3.03 22.44 -8.68
N GLY A 135 2.18 21.65 -9.33
CA GLY A 135 2.31 21.25 -10.73
C GLY A 135 1.85 22.33 -11.70
N ARG A 136 2.09 22.09 -12.99
CA ARG A 136 1.69 22.99 -14.08
C ARG A 136 1.18 22.21 -15.28
N ILE A 137 0.14 22.75 -15.93
CA ILE A 137 -0.34 22.35 -17.25
C ILE A 137 -0.31 23.56 -18.17
N HIS A 138 0.63 23.57 -19.12
CA HIS A 138 0.79 24.68 -20.06
C HIS A 138 -0.07 24.55 -21.31
N ARG A 139 -0.39 23.33 -21.72
CA ARG A 139 -1.23 23.04 -22.87
C ARG A 139 -2.20 21.93 -22.50
N LEU A 140 -3.48 22.12 -22.83
CA LEU A 140 -4.49 21.09 -22.67
C LEU A 140 -5.32 20.96 -23.94
N ALA A 141 -5.54 19.72 -24.37
CA ALA A 141 -6.29 19.41 -25.58
C ALA A 141 -7.24 18.22 -25.35
N VAL A 142 -8.30 18.19 -26.14
CA VAL A 142 -9.17 17.02 -26.28
C VAL A 142 -8.74 16.26 -27.54
N ASP A 143 -8.55 14.95 -27.40
CA ASP A 143 -8.27 14.04 -28.51
C ASP A 143 -9.22 12.84 -28.43
N GLY A 144 -10.42 13.03 -28.99
CA GLY A 144 -11.51 12.06 -28.95
C GLY A 144 -11.93 11.76 -27.51
N ARG A 145 -11.61 10.55 -27.03
CA ARG A 145 -11.92 10.07 -25.67
C ARG A 145 -10.84 10.45 -24.63
N ARG A 146 -9.91 11.33 -24.99
CA ARG A 146 -8.70 11.63 -24.20
C ARG A 146 -8.61 13.10 -23.85
N LEU A 147 -8.12 13.38 -22.63
CA LEU A 147 -7.52 14.66 -22.27
C LEU A 147 -6.01 14.52 -22.35
N VAL A 148 -5.37 15.45 -23.06
CA VAL A 148 -3.92 15.47 -23.29
C VAL A 148 -3.36 16.74 -22.68
N ALA A 149 -2.54 16.59 -21.63
CA ALA A 149 -1.89 17.66 -20.89
C ALA A 149 -0.39 17.67 -21.23
N ASP A 150 0.12 18.77 -21.78
CA ASP A 150 1.52 18.93 -22.17
C ASP A 150 2.05 17.74 -23.01
N ASP A 151 1.26 17.34 -24.02
CA ASP A 151 1.51 16.23 -24.95
C ASP A 151 1.50 14.82 -24.32
N GLU A 152 1.14 14.73 -23.04
CA GLU A 152 0.96 13.48 -22.30
C GLU A 152 -0.53 13.17 -22.09
N VAL A 153 -0.91 11.90 -22.25
CA VAL A 153 -2.29 11.48 -22.03
C VAL A 153 -2.59 11.52 -20.53
N ALA A 154 -3.46 12.44 -20.11
CA ALA A 154 -3.83 12.63 -18.71
C ALA A 154 -4.99 11.72 -18.30
N ALA A 155 -6.01 11.58 -19.14
CA ALA A 155 -7.15 10.71 -18.86
C ALA A 155 -7.75 10.14 -20.15
N VAL A 156 -8.27 8.92 -20.09
CA VAL A 156 -8.97 8.23 -21.18
C VAL A 156 -10.26 7.62 -20.65
N VAL A 157 -11.39 7.81 -21.35
CA VAL A 157 -12.68 7.19 -20.99
C VAL A 157 -13.05 6.02 -21.91
N ASP A 158 -13.82 5.05 -21.41
CA ASP A 158 -14.23 3.84 -22.16
C ASP A 158 -15.28 4.08 -23.24
N ARG A 159 -15.81 5.28 -23.37
CA ARG A 159 -16.84 5.62 -24.36
C ARG A 159 -16.63 7.00 -24.94
N VAL A 160 -17.36 7.31 -26.01
CA VAL A 160 -17.30 8.63 -26.64
C VAL A 160 -17.90 9.67 -25.67
N PRO A 161 -17.15 10.73 -25.32
CA PRO A 161 -17.68 11.84 -24.53
C PRO A 161 -18.80 12.57 -25.28
N GLY A 162 -19.70 13.20 -24.52
CA GLY A 162 -20.68 14.15 -25.05
C GLY A 162 -20.06 15.54 -25.10
N PRO A 163 -20.33 16.43 -24.12
CA PRO A 163 -19.69 17.74 -24.04
C PRO A 163 -18.23 17.72 -23.55
N HIS A 164 -17.50 18.78 -23.87
CA HIS A 164 -16.10 19.01 -23.52
C HIS A 164 -15.92 20.43 -22.97
N ALA A 165 -15.04 20.60 -22.00
CA ALA A 165 -14.67 21.93 -21.50
C ALA A 165 -13.15 22.04 -21.42
N LEU A 166 -12.58 23.17 -21.87
CA LEU A 166 -11.19 23.54 -21.67
C LEU A 166 -11.12 25.00 -21.22
N VAL A 167 -10.34 25.29 -20.19
CA VAL A 167 -10.14 26.64 -19.67
C VAL A 167 -8.64 26.91 -19.48
N ASP A 168 -8.24 28.17 -19.61
CA ASP A 168 -6.95 28.65 -19.12
C ASP A 168 -7.10 29.20 -17.69
N ALA A 169 -6.05 29.82 -17.16
CA ALA A 169 -6.05 30.39 -15.81
C ALA A 169 -7.04 31.55 -15.58
N ALA A 170 -7.64 32.11 -16.63
CA ALA A 170 -8.66 33.16 -16.49
C ALA A 170 -10.06 32.57 -16.33
N GLY A 171 -10.27 31.30 -16.68
CA GLY A 171 -11.52 30.59 -16.52
C GLY A 171 -11.51 29.67 -15.29
N ASP A 172 -12.71 29.38 -14.79
CA ASP A 172 -12.93 28.35 -13.78
C ASP A 172 -13.62 27.14 -14.44
N LEU A 173 -12.98 25.96 -14.35
CA LEU A 173 -13.48 24.75 -15.02
C LEU A 173 -14.80 24.27 -14.42
N TRP A 174 -14.97 24.42 -13.11
CA TRP A 174 -16.20 24.03 -12.43
C TRP A 174 -17.35 24.89 -12.93
N ASP A 175 -17.21 26.21 -12.94
CA ASP A 175 -18.22 27.13 -13.46
C ASP A 175 -18.52 26.89 -14.94
N GLU A 176 -17.53 26.48 -15.74
CA GLU A 176 -17.70 26.17 -17.17
C GLU A 176 -18.59 24.94 -17.39
N VAL A 177 -18.35 23.88 -16.63
CA VAL A 177 -19.13 22.64 -16.71
C VAL A 177 -20.51 22.84 -16.07
N VAL A 178 -20.57 23.37 -14.84
CA VAL A 178 -21.81 23.58 -14.10
C VAL A 178 -22.72 24.61 -14.75
N GLY A 179 -22.14 25.65 -15.35
CA GLY A 179 -22.87 26.66 -16.11
C GLY A 179 -23.37 26.18 -17.48
N GLY A 180 -23.12 24.92 -17.86
CA GLY A 180 -23.59 24.34 -19.12
C GLY A 180 -22.91 24.91 -20.35
N ARG A 181 -21.66 25.40 -20.22
CA ARG A 181 -20.90 26.01 -21.32
C ARG A 181 -19.98 25.02 -22.05
N ALA A 182 -19.90 23.78 -21.56
CA ALA A 182 -19.21 22.69 -22.24
C ALA A 182 -19.80 22.45 -23.66
N THR A 183 -18.94 22.25 -24.65
CA THR A 183 -19.30 22.18 -26.06
C THR A 183 -19.30 20.75 -26.59
N VAL A 184 -20.24 20.43 -27.48
CA VAL A 184 -20.32 19.10 -28.12
C VAL A 184 -19.13 18.89 -29.06
N GLU A 185 -18.78 19.91 -29.84
CA GLU A 185 -17.55 19.87 -30.64
C GLU A 185 -16.33 20.09 -29.71
N PRO A 186 -15.26 19.30 -29.86
CA PRO A 186 -14.03 19.50 -29.10
C PRO A 186 -13.50 20.94 -29.29
N PRO A 187 -13.31 21.71 -28.21
CA PRO A 187 -12.76 23.05 -28.31
C PRO A 187 -11.31 23.02 -28.80
N ALA A 188 -10.84 24.14 -29.34
CA ALA A 188 -9.44 24.28 -29.73
C ALA A 188 -8.50 24.10 -28.52
N PRO A 189 -7.30 23.51 -28.69
CA PRO A 189 -6.33 23.36 -27.59
C PRO A 189 -6.04 24.68 -26.88
N VAL A 190 -6.11 24.65 -25.56
CA VAL A 190 -5.85 25.81 -24.70
C VAL A 190 -4.36 25.87 -24.37
N HIS A 191 -3.80 27.08 -24.40
CA HIS A 191 -2.43 27.36 -23.95
C HIS A 191 -2.47 28.32 -22.77
N CYS A 192 -1.88 27.93 -21.65
CA CYS A 192 -1.87 28.68 -20.41
C CYS A 192 -0.43 29.00 -19.97
N ARG A 193 -0.04 30.28 -20.06
CA ARG A 193 1.30 30.72 -19.66
C ARG A 193 1.62 30.49 -18.18
N SER A 194 0.62 30.63 -17.30
CA SER A 194 0.78 30.38 -15.86
C SER A 194 0.79 28.89 -15.50
N GLY A 195 0.47 28.00 -16.44
CA GLY A 195 0.47 26.55 -16.20
C GLY A 195 -0.75 26.07 -15.42
N LEU A 196 -1.89 26.76 -15.51
CA LEU A 196 -3.13 26.37 -14.81
C LEU A 196 -4.24 26.02 -15.81
N ALA A 197 -3.90 25.49 -16.98
CA ALA A 197 -4.92 24.96 -17.88
C ALA A 197 -5.67 23.80 -17.20
N ALA A 198 -6.98 23.72 -17.43
CA ALA A 198 -7.81 22.65 -16.89
C ALA A 198 -8.90 22.28 -17.91
N GLY A 199 -9.42 21.07 -17.81
CA GLY A 199 -10.40 20.58 -18.78
C GLY A 199 -11.17 19.36 -18.32
N ALA A 200 -12.30 19.11 -18.95
CA ALA A 200 -13.18 17.99 -18.62
C ALA A 200 -13.78 17.32 -19.86
N LEU A 201 -13.95 16.00 -19.78
CA LEU A 201 -14.80 15.22 -20.67
C LEU A 201 -16.10 14.91 -19.93
N VAL A 202 -17.24 15.29 -20.49
CA VAL A 202 -18.55 15.01 -19.91
C VAL A 202 -19.16 13.79 -20.59
N VAL A 203 -19.46 12.75 -19.81
CA VAL A 203 -19.89 11.44 -20.29
C VAL A 203 -21.25 11.08 -19.67
N PRO A 204 -22.27 10.73 -20.47
CA PRO A 204 -23.52 10.23 -19.91
C PRO A 204 -23.33 8.82 -19.32
N LEU A 205 -23.85 8.63 -18.10
CA LEU A 205 -23.81 7.37 -17.37
C LEU A 205 -25.23 6.93 -16.98
N PRO A 206 -25.81 5.98 -17.75
CA PRO A 206 -27.12 5.41 -17.41
C PRO A 206 -27.16 4.80 -16.01
N HIS A 207 -28.36 4.72 -15.42
CA HIS A 207 -28.57 3.97 -14.19
C HIS A 207 -28.14 2.51 -14.36
N ARG A 208 -27.51 1.93 -13.32
CA ARG A 208 -26.97 0.56 -13.32
C ARG A 208 -25.90 0.28 -14.39
N ALA A 209 -25.31 1.32 -14.96
CA ALA A 209 -24.12 1.20 -15.80
C ALA A 209 -22.87 1.65 -15.03
N ALA A 210 -21.71 1.23 -15.51
CA ALA A 210 -20.42 1.70 -15.06
C ALA A 210 -19.71 2.46 -16.18
N LEU A 211 -18.84 3.42 -15.83
CA LEU A 211 -17.91 4.11 -16.72
C LEU A 211 -16.49 3.83 -16.24
N ARG A 212 -15.62 3.31 -17.12
CA ARG A 212 -14.20 3.16 -16.81
C ARG A 212 -13.38 4.33 -17.35
N VAL A 213 -12.59 4.91 -16.46
CA VAL A 213 -11.61 5.95 -16.74
C VAL A 213 -10.22 5.37 -16.48
N ALA A 214 -9.26 5.62 -17.37
CA ALA A 214 -7.86 5.32 -17.15
C ALA A 214 -7.04 6.59 -17.05
N VAL A 215 -6.14 6.62 -16.08
CA VAL A 215 -5.11 7.64 -15.88
C VAL A 215 -3.75 6.96 -16.15
N PRO A 216 -3.24 7.05 -17.39
CA PRO A 216 -2.16 6.18 -17.84
C PRO A 216 -0.78 6.69 -17.43
N GLY A 217 0.17 5.75 -17.26
CA GLY A 217 1.58 6.08 -17.05
C GLY A 217 2.31 6.51 -18.32
N GLY A 218 1.71 6.31 -19.49
CA GLY A 218 2.25 6.67 -20.79
C GLY A 218 1.14 6.95 -21.81
N ASN A 219 1.47 6.80 -23.10
CA ASN A 219 0.54 7.12 -24.18
C ASN A 219 -0.48 5.99 -24.44
N LEU A 220 -1.58 6.00 -23.69
CA LEU A 220 -2.71 5.09 -23.88
C LEU A 220 -3.60 5.55 -25.04
N ALA A 221 -3.77 4.71 -26.06
CA ALA A 221 -4.57 5.03 -27.24
C ALA A 221 -5.93 4.31 -27.28
N GLY A 222 -6.02 3.12 -26.66
CA GLY A 222 -7.20 2.26 -26.77
C GLY A 222 -8.25 2.46 -25.68
N ASP A 223 -9.29 1.64 -25.76
CA ASP A 223 -10.40 1.62 -24.81
C ASP A 223 -9.96 0.99 -23.48
N PRO A 224 -10.02 1.71 -22.34
CA PRO A 224 -9.61 1.15 -21.06
C PRO A 224 -10.48 -0.03 -20.59
N ALA A 225 -11.74 -0.13 -20.99
CA ALA A 225 -12.58 -1.28 -20.66
C ALA A 225 -12.14 -2.56 -21.39
N ALA A 226 -11.54 -2.42 -22.58
CA ALA A 226 -11.04 -3.55 -23.37
C ALA A 226 -9.60 -3.94 -23.03
N LEU A 227 -8.78 -2.98 -22.62
CA LEU A 227 -7.33 -3.18 -22.44
C LEU A 227 -6.92 -3.60 -21.03
N PHE A 228 -7.68 -3.21 -20.00
CA PHE A 228 -7.29 -3.43 -18.61
C PHE A 228 -8.13 -4.51 -17.93
N PRO A 229 -7.52 -5.27 -17.00
CA PRO A 229 -8.23 -6.30 -16.26
C PRO A 229 -9.33 -5.70 -15.38
N PRO A 230 -10.42 -6.45 -15.13
CA PRO A 230 -11.40 -6.06 -14.14
C PRO A 230 -10.82 -6.18 -12.72
N VAL A 231 -11.43 -5.49 -11.76
CA VAL A 231 -10.89 -5.38 -10.39
C VAL A 231 -10.70 -6.74 -9.71
N GLU A 232 -11.56 -7.72 -9.98
CA GLU A 232 -11.49 -9.05 -9.37
C GLU A 232 -10.19 -9.78 -9.73
N ARG A 233 -9.67 -9.57 -10.96
CA ARG A 233 -8.38 -10.15 -11.36
C ARG A 233 -7.24 -9.49 -10.61
N VAL A 234 -7.33 -8.19 -10.32
CA VAL A 234 -6.32 -7.46 -9.53
C VAL A 234 -6.35 -7.93 -8.07
N LEU A 235 -7.54 -8.09 -7.48
CA LEU A 235 -7.70 -8.67 -6.14
C LEU A 235 -7.08 -10.07 -6.05
N ALA A 236 -7.36 -10.95 -7.03
CA ALA A 236 -6.78 -12.28 -7.09
C ALA A 236 -5.26 -12.27 -7.27
N GLY A 237 -4.74 -11.34 -8.08
CA GLY A 237 -3.29 -11.14 -8.26
C GLY A 237 -2.59 -10.76 -6.97
N TRP A 238 -3.15 -9.81 -6.21
CA TRP A 238 -2.62 -9.42 -4.91
C TRP A 238 -2.73 -10.53 -3.86
N ALA A 239 -3.83 -11.28 -3.83
CA ALA A 239 -3.98 -12.43 -2.94
C ALA A 239 -2.91 -13.50 -3.23
N SER A 240 -2.69 -13.84 -4.51
CA SER A 240 -1.63 -14.76 -4.93
C SER A 240 -0.23 -14.25 -4.57
N ARG A 241 0.02 -12.96 -4.78
CA ARG A 241 1.29 -12.31 -4.43
C ARG A 241 1.61 -12.42 -2.94
N LEU A 242 0.62 -12.28 -2.08
CA LEU A 242 0.78 -12.29 -0.63
C LEU A 242 0.51 -13.65 0.02
N ASP A 243 0.31 -14.71 -0.78
CA ASP A 243 -0.01 -16.06 -0.30
C ASP A 243 1.10 -16.64 0.58
N ARG A 244 2.36 -16.38 0.19
CA ARG A 244 3.55 -16.83 0.92
C ARG A 244 3.96 -15.93 2.09
N ALA A 245 3.33 -14.76 2.22
CA ALA A 245 3.68 -13.82 3.25
C ALA A 245 3.26 -14.35 4.63
N ALA A 246 4.01 -13.97 5.65
CA ALA A 246 3.56 -14.12 7.02
C ALA A 246 2.25 -13.33 7.22
N THR A 247 1.36 -13.86 8.05
CA THR A 247 0.08 -13.22 8.35
C THR A 247 -0.05 -12.97 9.84
N VAL A 248 -0.60 -11.81 10.17
CA VAL A 248 -1.04 -11.46 11.52
C VAL A 248 -2.46 -10.94 11.38
N ASP A 249 -3.39 -11.65 12.01
CA ASP A 249 -4.80 -11.30 12.14
C ASP A 249 -5.07 -11.01 13.62
N VAL A 250 -5.35 -9.75 13.91
CA VAL A 250 -5.61 -9.25 15.25
C VAL A 250 -6.90 -8.43 15.28
N PRO A 251 -7.64 -8.45 16.39
CA PRO A 251 -8.84 -7.63 16.56
C PRO A 251 -8.56 -6.12 16.38
N ASP A 252 -9.42 -5.46 15.57
CA ASP A 252 -9.48 -4.00 15.36
C ASP A 252 -8.20 -3.32 14.83
N GLY A 253 -7.30 -4.08 14.20
CA GLY A 253 -6.10 -3.57 13.54
C GLY A 253 -6.15 -3.65 12.01
N ASP A 254 -5.25 -2.95 11.34
CA ASP A 254 -5.00 -3.18 9.92
C ASP A 254 -4.42 -4.58 9.72
N GLY A 255 -5.00 -5.34 8.79
CA GLY A 255 -4.46 -6.65 8.42
C GLY A 255 -3.04 -6.52 7.87
N SER A 256 -2.15 -7.43 8.26
CA SER A 256 -0.74 -7.38 7.84
C SER A 256 -0.56 -7.33 6.32
N ARG A 257 -1.46 -7.98 5.57
CA ARG A 257 -1.45 -8.01 4.11
C ARG A 257 -1.71 -6.63 3.47
N SER A 258 -2.62 -5.85 4.04
CA SER A 258 -2.85 -4.46 3.62
C SER A 258 -1.59 -3.61 3.81
N LEU A 259 -0.94 -3.72 4.97
CA LEU A 259 0.32 -3.04 5.26
C LEU A 259 1.48 -3.52 4.38
N LEU A 260 1.55 -4.82 4.05
CA LEU A 260 2.53 -5.37 3.12
C LEU A 260 2.32 -4.85 1.70
N ALA A 261 1.08 -4.74 1.25
CA ALA A 261 0.77 -4.10 -0.03
C ALA A 261 1.21 -2.63 -0.04
N ASP A 262 0.99 -1.89 1.06
CA ASP A 262 1.47 -0.51 1.19
C ASP A 262 3.00 -0.42 1.15
N LEU A 263 3.70 -1.36 1.80
CA LEU A 263 5.16 -1.45 1.75
C LEU A 263 5.66 -1.78 0.33
N LEU A 264 4.98 -2.68 -0.37
CA LEU A 264 5.29 -3.00 -1.77
C LEU A 264 5.02 -1.82 -2.71
N LEU A 265 4.17 -0.88 -2.34
CA LEU A 265 3.96 0.37 -3.09
C LEU A 265 4.77 1.56 -2.56
N ALA A 266 5.49 1.41 -1.44
CA ALA A 266 6.37 2.44 -0.89
C ALA A 266 7.72 2.46 -1.60
N ASP A 267 8.40 3.61 -1.59
CA ASP A 267 9.75 3.74 -2.13
C ASP A 267 10.70 2.79 -1.38
N PRO A 268 11.67 2.18 -2.07
CA PRO A 268 12.60 1.26 -1.42
C PRO A 268 13.42 2.01 -0.37
N ASP A 269 13.43 1.48 0.85
CA ASP A 269 14.31 1.91 1.93
C ASP A 269 14.85 0.67 2.70
N PRO A 270 15.94 0.82 3.48
CA PRO A 270 16.54 -0.31 4.17
C PRO A 270 15.60 -1.02 5.17
N ALA A 271 14.77 -0.27 5.90
CA ALA A 271 13.82 -0.83 6.86
C ALA A 271 12.75 -1.70 6.16
N GLY A 272 12.26 -1.23 5.01
CA GLY A 272 11.32 -1.97 4.17
C GLY A 272 11.90 -3.26 3.60
N VAL A 273 13.19 -3.31 3.28
CA VAL A 273 13.87 -4.55 2.88
C VAL A 273 13.83 -5.57 4.02
N LEU A 274 14.15 -5.14 5.25
CA LEU A 274 14.12 -6.01 6.43
C LEU A 274 12.69 -6.51 6.70
N GLU A 275 11.70 -5.63 6.66
CA GLU A 275 10.30 -6.04 6.90
C GLU A 275 9.81 -7.00 5.80
N LEU A 276 10.10 -6.78 4.52
CA LEU A 276 9.74 -7.75 3.47
C LEU A 276 10.34 -9.14 3.76
N ALA A 277 11.62 -9.22 4.15
CA ALA A 277 12.25 -10.48 4.51
C ALA A 277 11.62 -11.12 5.77
N ARG A 278 11.38 -10.32 6.82
CA ARG A 278 10.75 -10.77 8.08
C ARG A 278 9.36 -11.36 7.83
N TRP A 279 8.60 -10.74 6.95
CA TRP A 279 7.24 -11.11 6.58
C TRP A 279 7.18 -12.16 5.46
N GLY A 280 8.27 -12.88 5.19
CA GLY A 280 8.26 -14.05 4.30
C GLY A 280 8.32 -13.74 2.81
N LEU A 281 8.69 -12.51 2.44
CA LEU A 281 8.86 -12.04 1.07
C LEU A 281 10.34 -11.69 0.77
N PRO A 282 11.30 -12.62 0.98
CA PRO A 282 12.71 -12.29 0.81
C PRO A 282 13.09 -12.09 -0.67
N SER A 283 12.39 -12.70 -1.62
CA SER A 283 12.63 -12.47 -3.06
C SER A 283 12.28 -11.04 -3.46
N GLU A 284 11.18 -10.51 -2.94
CA GLU A 284 10.76 -9.12 -3.11
C GLU A 284 11.76 -8.18 -2.42
N ALA A 285 12.24 -8.54 -1.23
CA ALA A 285 13.28 -7.81 -0.52
C ALA A 285 14.59 -7.71 -1.33
N LEU A 286 15.02 -8.80 -1.97
CA LEU A 286 16.18 -8.80 -2.86
C LEU A 286 15.99 -7.88 -4.06
N GLY A 287 14.81 -7.91 -4.69
CA GLY A 287 14.48 -7.04 -5.82
C GLY A 287 14.54 -5.54 -5.48
N ARG A 288 14.36 -5.17 -4.20
CA ARG A 288 14.48 -3.78 -3.75
C ARG A 288 15.90 -3.25 -3.69
N LEU A 289 16.89 -4.13 -3.55
CA LEU A 289 18.29 -3.73 -3.44
C LEU A 289 18.79 -3.04 -4.72
N ASP A 290 18.25 -3.40 -5.89
CA ASP A 290 18.55 -2.72 -7.15
C ASP A 290 18.09 -1.26 -7.14
N GLY A 291 16.91 -1.00 -6.57
CA GLY A 291 16.35 0.35 -6.39
C GLY A 291 17.16 1.25 -5.45
N LEU A 292 17.99 0.66 -4.57
CA LEU A 292 18.84 1.36 -3.61
C LEU A 292 20.25 1.68 -4.14
N GLY A 293 20.53 1.45 -5.42
CA GLY A 293 21.82 1.77 -6.04
C GLY A 293 22.72 0.57 -6.32
N GLY A 294 22.15 -0.63 -6.31
CA GLY A 294 22.82 -1.89 -6.66
C GLY A 294 23.29 -2.69 -5.44
N TRP A 295 23.39 -4.00 -5.62
CA TRP A 295 23.58 -5.02 -4.59
C TRP A 295 24.54 -4.64 -3.45
N SER A 296 25.82 -4.37 -3.75
CA SER A 296 26.84 -4.21 -2.71
C SER A 296 26.64 -2.97 -1.83
N LEU A 297 26.17 -1.86 -2.40
CA LEU A 297 25.93 -0.62 -1.64
C LEU A 297 24.64 -0.74 -0.83
N ALA A 298 23.57 -1.23 -1.47
CA ALA A 298 22.27 -1.42 -0.83
C ALA A 298 22.36 -2.39 0.35
N LEU A 299 23.07 -3.51 0.18
CA LEU A 299 23.26 -4.49 1.25
C LEU A 299 24.00 -3.89 2.45
N GLY A 300 25.03 -3.06 2.21
CA GLY A 300 25.72 -2.35 3.29
C GLY A 300 24.80 -1.43 4.09
N LEU A 301 23.86 -0.75 3.44
CA LEU A 301 22.86 0.09 4.09
C LEU A 301 21.86 -0.73 4.90
N VAL A 302 21.40 -1.86 4.37
CA VAL A 302 20.46 -2.77 5.06
C VAL A 302 21.12 -3.42 6.28
N VAL A 303 22.37 -3.85 6.16
CA VAL A 303 23.13 -4.39 7.30
C VAL A 303 23.35 -3.32 8.38
N ALA A 304 23.64 -2.08 7.98
CA ALA A 304 23.78 -0.97 8.93
C ALA A 304 22.45 -0.61 9.62
N ALA A 305 21.31 -0.75 8.91
CA ALA A 305 19.99 -0.42 9.45
C ALA A 305 19.47 -1.42 10.48
N ALA A 306 19.99 -2.66 10.49
CA ALA A 306 19.57 -3.70 11.43
C ALA A 306 20.01 -3.46 12.88
N ASP A 307 20.97 -2.55 13.12
CA ASP A 307 21.40 -2.04 14.44
C ASP A 307 21.46 -3.06 15.60
N ASP A 308 22.12 -4.21 15.37
CA ASP A 308 22.18 -5.37 16.30
C ASP A 308 20.83 -5.79 16.92
N ASP A 309 19.69 -5.38 16.34
CA ASP A 309 18.36 -5.74 16.78
C ASP A 309 18.08 -7.21 16.40
N PRO A 310 17.60 -8.03 17.34
CA PRO A 310 17.40 -9.45 17.10
C PRO A 310 16.41 -9.74 15.96
N ASP A 311 15.33 -8.96 15.84
CA ASP A 311 14.34 -9.16 14.76
C ASP A 311 14.95 -8.82 13.39
N ASP A 312 15.75 -7.74 13.33
CA ASP A 312 16.38 -7.31 12.08
C ASP A 312 17.49 -8.25 11.64
N LEU A 313 18.28 -8.77 12.57
CA LEU A 313 19.27 -9.82 12.29
C LEU A 313 18.60 -11.10 11.79
N ALA A 314 17.44 -11.46 12.34
CA ALA A 314 16.64 -12.58 11.85
C ALA A 314 16.12 -12.33 10.42
N ALA A 315 15.65 -11.11 10.13
CA ALA A 315 15.24 -10.70 8.79
C ALA A 315 16.40 -10.72 7.79
N LEU A 316 17.58 -10.23 8.19
CA LEU A 316 18.81 -10.32 7.40
C LEU A 316 19.17 -11.77 7.07
N ALA A 317 19.00 -12.69 8.01
CA ALA A 317 19.26 -14.10 7.76
C ALA A 317 18.34 -14.68 6.67
N GLU A 318 17.06 -14.30 6.66
CA GLU A 318 16.13 -14.70 5.59
C GLU A 318 16.51 -14.09 4.24
N LEU A 319 16.95 -12.84 4.23
CA LEU A 319 17.45 -12.17 3.02
C LEU A 319 18.69 -12.88 2.47
N PHE A 320 19.69 -13.18 3.30
CA PHE A 320 20.89 -13.91 2.90
C PHE A 320 20.59 -15.33 2.42
N ALA A 321 19.68 -16.03 3.10
CA ALA A 321 19.27 -17.36 2.68
C ALA A 321 18.63 -17.34 1.28
N ALA A 322 17.80 -16.34 0.98
CA ALA A 322 17.21 -16.18 -0.35
C ALA A 322 18.24 -15.76 -1.42
N ALA A 323 19.34 -15.13 -1.02
CA ALA A 323 20.46 -14.79 -1.88
C ALA A 323 21.43 -15.97 -2.13
N ASP A 324 21.14 -17.15 -1.59
CA ASP A 324 22.02 -18.34 -1.59
C ASP A 324 23.34 -18.14 -0.82
N GLU A 325 23.36 -17.20 0.12
CA GLU A 325 24.51 -16.86 0.98
C GLU A 325 24.42 -17.60 2.32
N ALA A 326 24.54 -18.93 2.28
CA ALA A 326 24.28 -19.80 3.44
C ALA A 326 25.14 -19.48 4.68
N THR A 327 26.40 -19.08 4.49
CA THR A 327 27.31 -18.70 5.58
C THR A 327 26.85 -17.41 6.24
N ALA A 328 26.55 -16.37 5.46
CA ALA A 328 26.07 -15.09 5.97
C ALA A 328 24.72 -15.25 6.69
N ALA A 329 23.82 -16.10 6.16
CA ALA A 329 22.57 -16.44 6.82
C ALA A 329 22.80 -17.15 8.17
N GLY A 330 23.78 -18.06 8.24
CA GLY A 330 24.19 -18.71 9.49
C GLY A 330 24.72 -17.74 10.54
N ASP A 331 25.61 -16.83 10.12
CA ASP A 331 26.21 -15.82 11.00
C ASP A 331 25.17 -14.82 11.52
N ALA A 332 24.23 -14.39 10.66
CA ALA A 332 23.12 -13.52 11.04
C ALA A 332 22.19 -14.19 12.06
N ARG A 333 21.83 -15.48 11.87
CA ARG A 333 21.06 -16.27 12.85
C ARG A 333 21.78 -16.41 14.18
N ALA A 334 23.09 -16.66 14.15
CA ALA A 334 23.89 -16.81 15.36
C ALA A 334 23.92 -15.49 16.16
N ARG A 335 24.09 -14.35 15.48
CA ARG A 335 24.00 -13.02 16.11
C ARG A 335 22.60 -12.71 16.63
N ALA A 336 21.55 -12.99 15.85
CA ALA A 336 20.16 -12.73 16.25
C ALA A 336 19.79 -13.40 17.58
N ARG A 337 20.32 -14.60 17.84
CA ARG A 337 20.06 -15.37 19.07
C ARG A 337 20.76 -14.84 20.30
N THR A 338 21.89 -14.15 20.14
CA THR A 338 22.67 -13.60 21.25
C THR A 338 22.49 -12.10 21.42
N ALA A 339 21.91 -11.44 20.42
CA ALA A 339 21.54 -10.03 20.47
C ALA A 339 20.55 -9.78 21.62
N VAL A 340 20.90 -8.81 22.46
CA VAL A 340 20.02 -8.30 23.51
C VAL A 340 19.55 -6.94 23.06
N ARG A 341 18.23 -6.78 22.97
CA ARG A 341 17.64 -5.49 22.63
C ARG A 341 17.99 -4.46 23.70
N GLY A 342 18.43 -3.27 23.27
CA GLY A 342 18.61 -2.13 24.17
C GLY A 342 17.31 -1.75 24.88
N VAL A 343 17.42 -1.22 26.10
CA VAL A 343 16.28 -0.81 26.94
C VAL A 343 15.57 0.44 26.39
N ASP A 344 16.18 1.16 25.45
CA ASP A 344 15.61 2.38 24.91
C ASP A 344 14.24 2.12 24.26
N ASP A 345 13.25 2.86 24.79
CA ASP A 345 11.87 2.89 24.33
C ASP A 345 11.85 3.04 22.81
N ASP A 346 11.16 2.12 22.14
CA ASP A 346 10.78 2.25 20.73
C ASP A 346 10.10 3.63 20.60
N PRO A 347 10.71 4.65 19.98
CA PRO A 347 9.90 5.77 19.57
C PRO A 347 8.89 5.18 18.60
N ALA A 348 7.60 5.20 18.96
CA ALA A 348 6.53 4.90 18.02
C ALA A 348 6.89 5.60 16.71
N ASP A 349 7.08 4.85 15.62
CA ASP A 349 7.59 5.39 14.35
C ASP A 349 6.80 6.67 14.03
N PRO A 350 7.40 7.86 14.21
CA PRO A 350 6.64 9.11 14.23
C PRO A 350 6.09 9.44 12.83
N ASP A 351 6.61 8.77 11.81
CA ASP A 351 6.30 9.03 10.40
C ASP A 351 5.15 8.15 9.88
N GLY A 352 4.70 7.12 10.62
CA GLY A 352 3.62 6.22 10.19
C GLY A 352 3.91 5.48 8.88
N ARG A 353 5.20 5.23 8.57
CA ARG A 353 5.60 4.59 7.31
C ARG A 353 5.18 3.11 7.30
N PRO A 354 4.96 2.49 6.12
CA PRO A 354 4.54 1.10 6.05
C PRO A 354 5.47 0.12 6.77
N ALA A 355 6.79 0.31 6.67
CA ALA A 355 7.77 -0.54 7.35
C ALA A 355 7.66 -0.44 8.88
N GLY A 356 7.61 0.77 9.44
CA GLY A 356 7.45 0.97 10.88
C GLY A 356 6.11 0.45 11.41
N ARG A 357 5.01 0.59 10.65
CA ARG A 357 3.70 0.01 10.99
C ARG A 357 3.74 -1.52 11.02
N LEU A 358 4.40 -2.17 10.06
CA LEU A 358 4.61 -3.62 10.05
C LEU A 358 5.47 -4.08 11.23
N ARG A 359 6.54 -3.34 11.54
CA ARG A 359 7.39 -3.60 12.71
C ARG A 359 6.59 -3.53 14.01
N ALA A 360 5.80 -2.46 14.17
CA ALA A 360 4.95 -2.27 15.33
C ALA A 360 3.92 -3.40 15.47
N LEU A 361 3.28 -3.80 14.36
CA LEU A 361 2.36 -4.94 14.33
C LEU A 361 3.05 -6.23 14.76
N ALA A 362 4.20 -6.57 14.18
CA ALA A 362 4.95 -7.77 14.53
C ALA A 362 5.35 -7.77 16.01
N ARG A 363 5.87 -6.64 16.52
CA ARG A 363 6.28 -6.46 17.93
C ARG A 363 5.09 -6.41 18.90
N SER A 364 3.88 -6.17 18.44
CA SER A 364 2.67 -6.27 19.26
C SER A 364 2.27 -7.72 19.53
N VAL A 365 2.63 -8.65 18.63
CA VAL A 365 2.25 -10.06 18.73
C VAL A 365 3.40 -10.98 19.14
N VAL A 366 4.66 -10.63 18.86
CA VAL A 366 5.84 -11.43 19.22
C VAL A 366 7.01 -10.52 19.54
N ARG A 367 7.71 -10.78 20.64
CA ARG A 367 8.99 -10.11 20.96
C ARG A 367 10.07 -11.14 21.31
N PRO A 368 11.31 -10.94 20.86
CA PRO A 368 12.45 -11.67 21.40
C PRO A 368 12.64 -11.38 22.89
N SER A 369 12.92 -12.42 23.66
CA SER A 369 13.34 -12.34 25.06
C SER A 369 14.73 -12.97 25.21
N ALA A 370 15.34 -12.86 26.41
CA ALA A 370 16.73 -13.28 26.62
C ALA A 370 17.01 -14.76 26.33
N ASP A 371 15.98 -15.62 26.39
CA ASP A 371 16.07 -17.06 26.19
C ASP A 371 15.00 -17.62 25.24
N GLY A 372 14.26 -16.77 24.52
CA GLY A 372 13.25 -17.23 23.57
C GLY A 372 12.34 -16.13 23.04
N LEU A 373 11.03 -16.39 23.04
CA LEU A 373 10.01 -15.52 22.45
C LEU A 373 8.84 -15.31 23.41
N ASP A 374 8.42 -14.06 23.56
CA ASP A 374 7.20 -13.68 24.25
C ASP A 374 6.10 -13.44 23.21
N LEU A 375 5.13 -14.34 23.16
CA LEU A 375 3.91 -14.25 22.36
C LEU A 375 2.93 -13.32 23.08
N LEU A 376 2.23 -12.45 22.35
CA LEU A 376 1.31 -11.45 22.92
C LEU A 376 1.88 -10.82 24.22
N PRO A 377 3.05 -10.15 24.14
CA PRO A 377 3.73 -9.62 25.32
C PRO A 377 2.82 -8.72 26.16
N VAL A 378 1.91 -8.02 25.49
CA VAL A 378 0.77 -7.32 26.08
C VAL A 378 -0.47 -7.71 25.25
N ALA A 379 -1.54 -8.16 25.90
CA ALA A 379 -2.82 -8.43 25.24
C ALA A 379 -3.81 -7.31 25.58
N PRO A 380 -4.25 -6.49 24.60
CA PRO A 380 -5.28 -5.49 24.81
C PRO A 380 -6.59 -6.13 25.30
N ASP A 381 -7.30 -5.47 26.22
CA ASP A 381 -8.58 -5.98 26.71
C ASP A 381 -9.63 -6.13 25.60
N ALA A 382 -9.57 -5.29 24.57
CA ALA A 382 -10.42 -5.37 23.39
C ALA A 382 -10.24 -6.67 22.57
N TRP A 383 -9.13 -7.40 22.77
CA TRP A 383 -8.86 -8.67 22.10
C TRP A 383 -9.46 -9.87 22.86
N ARG A 384 -9.91 -9.68 24.10
CA ARG A 384 -10.53 -10.76 24.88
C ARG A 384 -11.77 -11.30 24.17
N GLY A 385 -11.88 -12.62 24.09
CA GLY A 385 -12.97 -13.32 23.41
C GLY A 385 -12.86 -13.34 21.88
N ARG A 386 -11.84 -12.72 21.28
CA ARG A 386 -11.73 -12.56 19.83
C ARG A 386 -10.46 -13.20 19.29
N PRO A 387 -10.55 -14.06 18.26
CA PRO A 387 -9.41 -14.84 17.78
C PRO A 387 -8.21 -13.97 17.41
N VAL A 388 -7.02 -14.49 17.68
CA VAL A 388 -5.75 -13.94 17.19
C VAL A 388 -5.03 -15.04 16.44
N GLU A 389 -4.44 -14.71 15.29
CA GLU A 389 -3.70 -15.68 14.48
C GLU A 389 -2.45 -15.08 13.87
N VAL A 390 -1.33 -15.78 14.04
CA VAL A 390 -0.02 -15.45 13.46
C VAL A 390 0.47 -16.67 12.69
N ARG A 391 0.97 -16.46 11.47
CA ARG A 391 1.54 -17.53 10.65
C ARG A 391 2.85 -17.10 10.00
N GLY A 392 3.88 -17.93 10.11
CA GLY A 392 5.10 -17.87 9.30
C GLY A 392 6.02 -16.67 9.56
N LEU A 393 5.81 -15.92 10.64
CA LEU A 393 6.59 -14.72 10.98
C LEU A 393 8.02 -15.12 11.32
N ALA A 394 9.01 -14.48 10.70
CA ALA A 394 10.41 -14.74 11.02
C ALA A 394 10.78 -14.13 12.39
N THR A 395 11.50 -14.91 13.17
CA THR A 395 12.00 -14.55 14.51
C THR A 395 13.45 -15.03 14.67
N PRO A 396 14.19 -14.58 15.69
CA PRO A 396 15.53 -15.10 16.00
C PRO A 396 15.58 -16.62 16.23
N SER A 397 14.48 -17.21 16.69
CA SER A 397 14.40 -18.64 17.00
C SER A 397 13.93 -19.49 15.82
N GLY A 398 13.33 -18.89 14.79
CA GLY A 398 12.76 -19.62 13.66
C GLY A 398 11.54 -18.92 13.06
N ARG A 399 10.79 -19.63 12.22
CA ARG A 399 9.47 -19.15 11.73
C ARG A 399 8.39 -19.60 12.69
N LEU A 400 7.63 -18.64 13.21
CA LEU A 400 6.63 -18.86 14.23
C LEU A 400 5.22 -18.72 13.66
N GLY A 401 4.34 -19.66 14.02
CA GLY A 401 2.90 -19.52 13.94
C GLY A 401 2.26 -19.81 15.29
N PHE A 402 1.22 -19.08 15.63
CA PHE A 402 0.37 -19.39 16.77
C PHE A 402 -1.05 -18.87 16.58
N ALA A 403 -2.01 -19.48 17.27
CA ALA A 403 -3.38 -19.02 17.30
C ALA A 403 -3.91 -19.01 18.73
N VAL A 404 -4.69 -17.98 19.06
CA VAL A 404 -5.45 -17.91 20.30
C VAL A 404 -6.94 -18.01 19.97
N ARG A 405 -7.63 -18.96 20.60
CA ARG A 405 -9.08 -19.20 20.50
C ARG A 405 -9.66 -19.13 21.91
N TRP A 406 -10.94 -18.80 22.07
CA TRP A 406 -11.57 -18.68 23.40
C TRP A 406 -12.58 -19.79 23.66
N HIS A 407 -12.51 -20.37 24.86
CA HIS A 407 -13.48 -21.32 25.40
C HIS A 407 -14.06 -20.75 26.70
N GLY A 408 -15.13 -19.95 26.58
CA GLY A 408 -15.59 -19.09 27.66
C GLY A 408 -14.52 -18.04 28.01
N GLU A 409 -14.18 -17.92 29.29
CA GLU A 409 -13.16 -16.98 29.79
C GLU A 409 -11.71 -17.46 29.58
N ARG A 410 -11.50 -18.70 29.12
CA ARG A 410 -10.16 -19.29 29.00
C ARG A 410 -9.65 -19.27 27.56
N PRO A 411 -8.47 -18.70 27.29
CA PRO A 411 -7.85 -18.79 25.98
C PRO A 411 -7.18 -20.15 25.79
N ALA A 412 -7.36 -20.75 24.61
CA ALA A 412 -6.59 -21.87 24.10
C ALA A 412 -5.53 -21.36 23.13
N LEU A 413 -4.27 -21.71 23.40
CA LEU A 413 -3.11 -21.38 22.58
C LEU A 413 -2.69 -22.62 21.79
N LEU A 414 -2.53 -22.47 20.48
CA LEU A 414 -1.90 -23.44 19.59
C LEU A 414 -0.66 -22.79 19.00
N TRP A 415 0.45 -23.52 18.89
CA TRP A 415 1.69 -22.98 18.34
C TRP A 415 2.46 -23.98 17.49
N GLU A 416 3.26 -23.44 16.57
CA GLU A 416 4.26 -24.14 15.78
C GLU A 416 5.46 -23.22 15.54
N LEU A 417 6.65 -23.68 15.91
CA LEU A 417 7.92 -23.00 15.70
C LEU A 417 8.83 -23.87 14.84
N GLN A 418 8.98 -23.47 13.58
CA GLN A 418 9.97 -24.05 12.67
C GLN A 418 11.33 -23.45 12.99
N ARG A 419 12.10 -24.16 13.82
CA ARG A 419 13.40 -23.70 14.31
C ARG A 419 14.40 -23.54 13.18
N HIS A 420 15.21 -22.48 13.26
CA HIS A 420 16.41 -22.39 12.43
C HIS A 420 17.33 -23.59 12.70
N PRO A 421 18.10 -24.07 11.69
CA PRO A 421 19.10 -25.10 11.90
C PRO A 421 20.03 -24.78 13.06
N VAL A 422 20.39 -25.79 13.85
CA VAL A 422 21.32 -25.63 14.97
C VAL A 422 22.68 -25.17 14.42
N PRO A 423 23.34 -24.16 15.02
CA PRO A 423 24.64 -23.71 14.55
C PRO A 423 25.66 -24.82 14.79
N LYS A 424 26.70 -24.90 13.95
CA LYS A 424 27.78 -25.88 14.15
C LYS A 424 28.55 -25.66 15.46
N GLU A 425 28.51 -24.44 16.01
CA GLU A 425 29.22 -24.05 17.23
C GLU A 425 28.29 -23.26 18.16
N GLY A 426 28.20 -23.67 19.44
CA GLY A 426 27.38 -23.03 20.48
C GLY A 426 26.51 -24.01 21.26
N PRO A 427 26.06 -23.67 22.47
CA PRO A 427 25.14 -24.52 23.23
C PRO A 427 23.79 -24.57 22.51
N ASP A 428 23.31 -25.79 22.23
CA ASP A 428 21.95 -26.03 21.77
C ASP A 428 20.99 -25.65 22.91
N ARG A 429 20.23 -24.57 22.74
CA ARG A 429 19.22 -24.14 23.69
C ARG A 429 17.92 -23.95 22.94
N ASP A 430 16.96 -24.78 23.31
CA ASP A 430 15.59 -24.63 22.86
C ASP A 430 15.05 -23.28 23.34
N ALA A 431 14.49 -22.51 22.40
CA ALA A 431 13.85 -21.23 22.72
C ALA A 431 12.64 -21.47 23.63
N VAL A 432 12.55 -20.69 24.71
CA VAL A 432 11.40 -20.71 25.60
C VAL A 432 10.29 -19.83 25.02
N LEU A 433 9.11 -20.40 24.80
CA LEU A 433 7.91 -19.68 24.39
C LEU A 433 7.08 -19.31 25.63
N ARG A 434 6.68 -18.04 25.73
CA ARG A 434 5.82 -17.51 26.81
C ARG A 434 4.65 -16.73 26.23
N ILE A 435 3.60 -16.50 27.02
CA ILE A 435 2.46 -15.66 26.62
C ILE A 435 2.03 -14.68 27.72
N PRO A 436 2.92 -13.77 28.16
CA PRO A 436 2.72 -13.04 29.41
C PRO A 436 1.50 -12.11 29.40
N GLY A 437 1.04 -11.65 28.23
CA GLY A 437 -0.18 -10.83 28.14
C GLY A 437 -1.47 -11.58 28.47
N LEU A 438 -1.47 -12.92 28.43
CA LEU A 438 -2.64 -13.75 28.76
C LEU A 438 -2.41 -14.65 29.98
N ASP A 439 -1.26 -15.31 30.05
CA ASP A 439 -0.89 -16.21 31.15
C ASP A 439 0.62 -16.10 31.45
N PRO A 440 1.01 -15.27 32.43
CA PRO A 440 2.40 -15.09 32.84
C PRO A 440 3.06 -16.37 33.39
N SER A 441 2.28 -17.38 33.77
CA SER A 441 2.81 -18.63 34.32
C SER A 441 3.14 -19.66 33.25
N PHE A 442 2.61 -19.48 32.03
CA PHE A 442 2.86 -20.39 30.93
C PHE A 442 4.25 -20.18 30.33
N ALA A 443 5.00 -21.28 30.23
CA ALA A 443 6.23 -21.36 29.48
C ALA A 443 6.40 -22.78 28.91
N THR A 444 6.92 -22.89 27.69
CA THR A 444 7.24 -24.19 27.07
C THR A 444 8.49 -24.08 26.22
N THR A 445 9.21 -25.19 26.07
CA THR A 445 10.28 -25.33 25.07
C THR A 445 9.84 -26.20 23.91
N GLU A 446 8.61 -26.73 23.88
CA GLU A 446 8.15 -27.57 22.78
C GLU A 446 7.97 -26.75 21.50
N ALA A 447 8.42 -27.29 20.36
CA ALA A 447 8.32 -26.60 19.08
C ALA A 447 6.88 -26.52 18.55
N SER A 448 5.98 -27.40 18.98
CA SER A 448 4.56 -27.32 18.66
C SER A 448 3.72 -27.88 19.79
N GLY A 449 2.47 -27.45 19.87
CA GLY A 449 1.54 -27.96 20.87
C GLY A 449 0.23 -27.17 20.95
N GLU A 450 -0.62 -27.61 21.87
CA GLU A 450 -1.85 -26.93 22.25
C GLU A 450 -2.01 -26.92 23.78
N VAL A 451 -2.55 -25.82 24.32
CA VAL A 451 -2.80 -25.68 25.76
C VAL A 451 -4.00 -24.79 26.02
N LEU A 452 -4.79 -25.14 27.03
CA LEU A 452 -5.81 -24.26 27.58
C LEU A 452 -5.20 -23.44 28.74
N LEU A 453 -4.96 -22.16 28.51
CA LEU A 453 -4.33 -21.24 29.47
C LEU A 453 -5.23 -20.97 30.68
N ALA A 454 -4.66 -20.37 31.73
CA ALA A 454 -5.44 -19.87 32.85
C ALA A 454 -6.49 -18.84 32.37
N ALA A 455 -7.61 -18.73 33.09
CA ALA A 455 -8.52 -17.60 32.87
C ALA A 455 -7.76 -16.31 33.17
N ALA A 456 -7.80 -15.36 32.25
CA ALA A 456 -7.07 -14.12 32.41
C ALA A 456 -7.60 -13.40 33.66
N ALA A 457 -6.71 -13.04 34.60
CA ALA A 457 -7.09 -12.39 35.84
C ALA A 457 -7.90 -11.12 35.54
N ASP A 458 -9.02 -10.95 36.25
CA ASP A 458 -9.81 -9.73 36.20
C ASP A 458 -8.90 -8.57 36.64
N PRO A 459 -8.75 -7.48 35.86
CA PRO A 459 -7.91 -6.37 36.27
C PRO A 459 -8.54 -5.74 37.50
N ARG A 460 -8.00 -6.05 38.69
CA ARG A 460 -8.38 -5.34 39.91
C ARG A 460 -8.10 -3.85 39.66
N PRO A 461 -9.09 -2.95 39.86
CA PRO A 461 -8.79 -1.53 39.87
C PRO A 461 -7.75 -1.25 40.97
N PRO A 462 -6.80 -0.32 40.76
CA PRO A 462 -5.84 0.04 41.79
C PRO A 462 -6.59 0.49 43.04
N ASP A 463 -6.19 -0.01 44.21
CA ASP A 463 -6.70 0.46 45.49
C ASP A 463 -6.46 1.98 45.58
N ARG A 464 -7.54 2.71 45.90
CA ARG A 464 -7.57 4.17 46.00
C ARG A 464 -6.76 4.72 47.16
#